data_AF-A0A7X6Z6F3-F1
#
_entry.id   AF-A0A7X6Z6F3-F1
#
_cell.length_a   1.000
_cell.length_b   1.000
_cell.length_c   1.000
_cell.angle_alpha   90.00
_cell.angle_beta   90.00
_cell.angle_gamma   90.00
#
_symmetry.space_group_name_H-M   'P 1'
#
loop_
_entity.id
_entity.type
_entity.pdbx_description
1 polymer ?
#
loop_
_entity_poly.entity_id
_entity_poly.type
_entity_poly.pdbx_seq_one_letter_code
_entity_poly.pdbx_strand_id
1 'polypeptide(L)'
;MYGANASGKSNLIKALNVMKLVITQSFTKDINSPIIYEPFLFEKQRRQEPTTFEIAFVVEDFEGQGKAVRAFYGFSADKDCVYEEWFSVFPKGREQTWFHRIYEAENSDYSWTMSSFFKGEKESWKK
;
A
#
# COMPACT_ATOMS: atom_id res chain seq x y z
N MET A 1 -0.87 -20.63 10.86
CA MET A 1 0.55 -20.23 10.75
C MET A 1 1.38 -21.18 11.62
N TYR A 2 2.21 -22.03 11.02
CA TYR A 2 3.04 -23.01 11.75
C TYR A 2 4.52 -22.58 11.68
N GLY A 3 5.27 -22.76 12.77
CA GLY A 3 6.71 -22.46 12.85
C GLY A 3 7.19 -22.38 14.30
N ALA A 4 8.50 -22.52 14.53
CA ALA A 4 9.12 -22.51 15.86
C ALA A 4 8.80 -21.25 16.68
N ASN A 5 8.74 -21.34 18.02
CA ASN A 5 8.66 -20.14 18.86
C ASN A 5 9.81 -19.17 18.52
N ALA A 6 9.55 -17.86 18.53
CA ALA A 6 10.46 -16.80 18.07
C ALA A 6 10.75 -16.73 16.55
N SER A 7 10.07 -17.50 15.69
CA SER A 7 10.20 -17.38 14.22
C SER A 7 9.60 -16.10 13.60
N GLY A 8 9.31 -15.06 14.39
CA GLY A 8 8.76 -13.79 13.89
C GLY A 8 7.24 -13.75 13.64
N LYS A 9 6.47 -14.80 13.99
CA LYS A 9 5.00 -14.83 13.77
C LYS A 9 4.25 -13.63 14.40
N SER A 10 4.60 -13.26 15.63
CA SER A 10 4.00 -12.10 16.28
C SER A 10 4.37 -10.79 15.58
N ASN A 11 5.58 -10.70 15.00
CA ASN A 11 5.97 -9.53 14.23
C ASN A 11 5.22 -9.45 12.89
N LEU A 12 4.94 -10.59 12.24
CA LEU A 12 4.09 -10.62 11.05
C LEU A 12 2.68 -10.10 11.35
N ILE A 13 2.06 -10.53 12.46
CA ILE A 13 0.74 -10.03 12.87
C ILE A 13 0.79 -8.52 13.16
N LYS A 14 1.83 -8.04 13.84
CA LYS A 14 2.03 -6.60 14.10
C LYS A 14 2.16 -5.80 12.81
N ALA A 15 3.01 -6.25 11.88
CA ALA A 15 3.20 -5.62 10.57
C ALA A 15 1.88 -5.53 9.79
N LEU A 16 1.07 -6.59 9.80
CA LEU A 16 -0.23 -6.61 9.13
C LEU A 16 -1.23 -5.65 9.79
N ASN A 17 -1.20 -5.52 11.12
CA ASN A 17 -1.99 -4.53 11.84
C ASN A 17 -1.53 -3.09 11.53
N VAL A 18 -0.21 -2.84 11.45
CA VAL A 18 0.34 -1.54 11.04
C VAL A 18 -0.14 -1.17 9.64
N MET A 19 0.00 -2.08 8.67
CA MET A 19 -0.49 -1.86 7.31
C MET A 19 -1.98 -1.50 7.29
N LYS A 20 -2.82 -2.25 8.01
CA LYS A 20 -4.25 -1.96 8.14
C LYS A 20 -4.50 -0.57 8.72
N LEU A 21 -3.79 -0.18 9.78
CA LEU A 21 -3.95 1.13 10.41
C LEU A 21 -3.53 2.26 9.48
N VAL A 22 -2.42 2.13 8.76
CA VAL A 22 -1.99 3.12 7.75
C VAL A 22 -3.08 3.32 6.69
N ILE A 23 -3.60 2.22 6.13
CA ILE A 23 -4.64 2.27 5.09
C ILE A 23 -5.94 2.89 5.64
N THR A 24 -6.44 2.39 6.77
CA THR A 24 -7.75 2.81 7.31
C THR A 24 -7.77 4.22 7.88
N GLN A 25 -6.61 4.75 8.32
CA GLN A 25 -6.51 6.11 8.83
C GLN A 25 -6.12 7.14 7.76
N SER A 26 -5.70 6.69 6.57
CA SER A 26 -5.20 7.57 5.50
C SER A 26 -6.16 8.68 5.09
N PHE A 27 -7.48 8.42 5.13
CA PHE A 27 -8.51 9.38 4.76
C PHE A 27 -8.91 10.35 5.88
N THR A 28 -8.71 9.96 7.14
CA THR A 28 -9.15 10.74 8.32
C THR A 28 -8.06 11.63 8.91
N LYS A 29 -6.82 11.44 8.46
CA LYS A 29 -5.63 12.08 8.97
C LYS A 29 -5.30 13.32 8.15
N ASP A 30 -4.87 14.38 8.82
CA ASP A 30 -4.32 15.55 8.13
C ASP A 30 -3.11 15.14 7.30
N ILE A 31 -2.91 15.80 6.14
CA ILE A 31 -1.77 15.59 5.24
C ILE A 31 -0.42 15.66 5.96
N ASN A 32 -0.31 16.46 7.03
CA ASN A 32 0.92 16.65 7.80
C ASN A 32 1.03 15.71 9.01
N SER A 33 0.05 14.83 9.23
CA SER A 33 0.10 13.92 10.37
C SER A 33 1.02 12.74 10.07
N PRO A 34 1.84 12.30 11.06
CA PRO A 34 2.81 11.25 10.82
C PRO A 34 2.13 9.92 10.48
N ILE A 35 2.76 9.21 9.55
CA ILE A 35 2.37 7.86 9.16
C ILE A 35 2.81 6.91 10.28
N ILE A 36 1.97 5.92 10.57
CA ILE A 36 2.35 4.86 11.52
C ILE A 36 3.49 4.07 10.89
N TYR A 37 4.69 4.19 11.46
CA TYR A 37 5.92 3.63 10.93
C TYR A 37 6.58 2.69 11.96
N GLU A 38 6.82 1.45 11.55
CA GLU A 38 7.66 0.50 12.30
C GLU A 38 8.90 0.14 11.47
N PRO A 39 10.08 0.71 11.76
CA PRO A 39 11.30 0.43 11.01
C PRO A 39 11.75 -1.04 11.16
N PHE A 40 12.46 -1.55 10.16
CA PHE A 40 13.14 -2.84 10.27
C PHE A 40 14.34 -2.75 11.23
N LEU A 41 14.13 -3.16 12.49
CA LEU A 41 15.12 -2.97 13.56
C LEU A 41 16.31 -3.94 13.56
N PHE A 42 16.22 -5.05 12.80
CA PHE A 42 17.23 -6.12 12.79
C PHE A 42 18.51 -5.75 12.04
N GLU A 43 18.50 -4.66 11.27
CA GLU A 43 19.66 -4.19 10.52
C GLU A 43 19.92 -2.72 10.82
N LYS A 44 21.09 -2.41 11.40
CA LYS A 44 21.40 -1.06 11.89
C LYS A 44 21.38 0.00 10.78
N GLN A 45 21.76 -0.39 9.56
CA GLN A 45 21.82 0.52 8.40
C GLN A 45 20.43 0.85 7.84
N ARG A 46 19.44 -0.04 8.03
CA ARG A 46 18.09 0.10 7.47
C ARG A 46 17.06 0.78 8.40
N ARG A 47 17.50 1.27 9.56
CA ARG A 47 16.60 1.89 10.55
C ARG A 47 15.97 3.21 10.09
N GLN A 48 16.53 3.81 9.04
CA GLN A 48 16.00 5.03 8.40
C GLN A 48 15.50 4.78 6.98
N GLU A 49 15.48 3.53 6.52
CA GLU A 49 14.94 3.21 5.20
C GLU A 49 13.41 3.14 5.27
N PRO A 50 12.71 3.54 4.18
CA PRO A 50 11.28 3.31 4.05
C PRO A 50 10.92 1.85 4.27
N THR A 51 9.79 1.59 4.93
CA THR A 51 9.26 0.24 5.11
C THR A 51 8.23 -0.02 4.03
N THR A 52 8.40 -1.13 3.31
CA THR A 52 7.48 -1.56 2.27
C THR A 52 6.49 -2.60 2.78
N PHE A 53 5.22 -2.36 2.52
CA PHE A 53 4.13 -3.32 2.76
C PHE A 53 3.48 -3.68 1.42
N GLU A 54 3.20 -4.97 1.23
CA GLU A 54 2.39 -5.45 0.11
C GLU A 54 1.43 -6.52 0.61
N ILE A 55 0.19 -6.45 0.13
CA ILE A 55 -0.84 -7.45 0.39
C ILE A 55 -1.48 -7.93 -0.91
N ALA A 56 -1.54 -9.25 -1.04
CA ALA A 56 -2.33 -9.94 -2.05
C ALA A 56 -3.66 -10.38 -1.45
N PHE A 57 -4.77 -9.99 -2.07
CA PHE A 57 -6.10 -10.34 -1.60
C PHE A 57 -7.06 -10.60 -2.77
N VAL A 58 -8.24 -11.12 -2.44
CA VAL A 58 -9.30 -11.42 -3.40
C VAL A 58 -10.46 -10.46 -3.15
N VAL A 59 -10.90 -9.79 -4.21
CA VAL A 59 -12.10 -8.95 -4.22
C VAL A 59 -13.25 -9.78 -4.77
N GLU A 60 -14.27 -10.01 -3.94
CA GLU A 60 -15.51 -10.66 -4.38
C GLU A 60 -16.37 -9.69 -5.18
N ASP A 61 -17.21 -10.25 -6.07
CA ASP A 61 -18.13 -9.49 -6.93
C ASP A 61 -17.50 -8.28 -7.66
N PHE A 62 -16.32 -8.50 -8.24
CA PHE A 62 -15.58 -7.45 -8.91
C PHE A 62 -16.36 -6.89 -10.11
N GLU A 63 -16.60 -5.59 -10.11
CA GLU A 63 -17.43 -4.87 -11.10
C GLU A 63 -18.87 -5.42 -11.26
N GLY A 64 -19.44 -6.05 -10.23
CA GLY A 64 -20.80 -6.60 -10.28
C GLY A 64 -20.94 -7.80 -11.23
N GLN A 65 -19.82 -8.45 -11.58
CA GLN A 65 -19.79 -9.58 -12.51
C GLN A 65 -19.92 -10.94 -11.80
N GLY A 66 -20.15 -10.96 -10.49
CA GLY A 66 -20.20 -12.20 -9.69
C GLY A 66 -18.89 -12.99 -9.68
N LYS A 67 -17.77 -12.34 -10.07
CA LYS A 67 -16.46 -12.99 -10.21
C LYS A 67 -15.47 -12.43 -9.20
N ALA A 68 -14.77 -13.34 -8.53
CA ALA A 68 -13.65 -13.01 -7.66
C ALA A 68 -12.40 -12.61 -8.47
N VAL A 69 -11.73 -11.52 -8.06
CA VAL A 69 -10.53 -11.00 -8.73
C VAL A 69 -9.39 -10.85 -7.71
N ARG A 70 -8.20 -11.34 -8.08
CA ARG A 70 -6.99 -11.10 -7.30
C ARG A 70 -6.57 -9.65 -7.44
N ALA A 71 -6.16 -9.03 -6.35
CA ALA A 71 -5.63 -7.69 -6.28
C ALA A 71 -4.34 -7.67 -5.45
N PHE A 72 -3.41 -6.80 -5.86
CA PHE A 72 -2.19 -6.47 -5.14
C PHE A 72 -2.23 -4.99 -4.80
N TYR A 73 -2.03 -4.67 -3.53
CA TYR A 73 -1.89 -3.31 -3.04
C TYR A 73 -0.62 -3.22 -2.20
N GLY A 74 0.16 -2.16 -2.40
CA GLY A 74 1.36 -1.95 -1.62
C GLY A 74 1.80 -0.49 -1.60
N PHE A 75 2.64 -0.18 -0.62
CA PHE A 75 3.26 1.12 -0.46
C PHE A 75 4.61 1.01 0.24
N SER A 76 5.47 1.98 -0.02
CA SER A 76 6.75 2.19 0.65
C SER A 76 6.71 3.54 1.35
N ALA A 77 6.85 3.55 2.68
CA ALA A 77 6.70 4.77 3.47
C ALA A 77 7.64 4.79 4.68
N ASP A 78 7.97 6.00 5.13
CA ASP A 78 8.49 6.24 6.48
C ASP A 78 7.46 6.99 7.33
N LYS A 79 7.90 7.58 8.44
CA LYS A 79 7.03 8.39 9.32
C LYS A 79 6.57 9.71 8.68
N ASP A 80 7.28 10.19 7.66
CA ASP A 80 7.16 11.53 7.09
C ASP A 80 6.47 11.49 5.71
N CYS A 81 6.73 10.46 4.88
CA CYS A 81 6.22 10.40 3.51
C CYS A 81 5.94 8.97 3.00
N VAL A 82 4.99 8.86 2.06
CA VAL A 82 4.83 7.68 1.19
C VAL A 82 5.68 7.91 -0.06
N TYR A 83 6.75 7.15 -0.25
CA TYR A 83 7.65 7.31 -1.39
C TYR A 83 7.11 6.66 -2.67
N GLU A 84 6.36 5.58 -2.51
CA GLU A 84 5.79 4.83 -3.63
C GLU A 84 4.51 4.12 -3.17
N GLU A 85 3.49 4.07 -4.02
CA GLU A 85 2.27 3.31 -3.77
C GLU A 85 1.68 2.79 -5.07
N TRP A 86 1.20 1.55 -5.06
CA TRP A 86 0.67 0.87 -6.24
C TRP A 86 -0.58 0.06 -5.91
N PHE A 87 -1.43 -0.07 -6.92
CA PHE A 87 -2.56 -0.98 -6.90
C PHE A 87 -2.74 -1.65 -8.26
N SER A 88 -2.77 -2.97 -8.26
CA SER A 88 -2.94 -3.81 -9.45
C SER A 88 -4.04 -4.86 -9.24
N VAL A 89 -4.76 -5.20 -10.29
CA VAL A 89 -5.80 -6.24 -10.29
C VAL A 89 -5.63 -7.24 -11.43
N PHE A 90 -6.21 -8.43 -11.31
CA PHE A 90 -6.05 -9.52 -12.28
C PHE A 90 -7.39 -10.07 -12.83
N PRO A 91 -8.29 -9.25 -13.39
CA PRO A 91 -9.66 -9.67 -13.76
C PRO A 91 -9.70 -10.79 -14.80
N LYS A 92 -8.71 -10.81 -15.70
CA LYS A 92 -8.57 -11.82 -16.78
C LYS A 92 -7.27 -12.64 -16.64
N GLY A 93 -6.74 -12.74 -15.42
CA GLY A 93 -5.49 -13.46 -15.14
C GLY A 93 -4.20 -12.71 -15.54
N ARG A 94 -4.31 -11.59 -16.25
CA ARG A 94 -3.21 -10.65 -16.51
C ARG A 94 -3.31 -9.45 -15.58
N GLU A 95 -2.14 -8.95 -15.18
CA GLU A 95 -2.05 -7.76 -14.35
C GLU A 95 -2.60 -6.54 -15.08
N GLN A 96 -3.38 -5.75 -14.34
CA GLN A 96 -3.83 -4.42 -14.72
C GLN A 96 -3.48 -3.49 -13.56
N THR A 97 -2.41 -2.72 -13.70
CA THR A 97 -2.12 -1.62 -12.79
C THR A 97 -3.26 -0.62 -12.87
N TRP A 98 -3.95 -0.39 -11.77
CA TRP A 98 -4.99 0.62 -11.67
C TRP A 98 -4.39 1.99 -11.41
N PHE A 99 -3.49 2.07 -10.43
CA PHE A 99 -2.67 3.24 -10.22
C PHE A 99 -1.29 2.88 -9.70
N HIS A 100 -0.35 3.79 -9.92
CA HIS A 100 0.98 3.81 -9.34
C HIS A 100 1.38 5.26 -9.14
N ARG A 101 1.92 5.59 -7.96
CA ARG A 101 2.46 6.91 -7.68
C ARG A 101 3.85 6.82 -7.07
N ILE A 102 4.70 7.77 -7.45
CA ILE A 102 6.07 7.91 -6.95
C ILE A 102 6.23 9.35 -6.46
N TYR A 103 6.77 9.52 -5.26
CA TYR A 103 7.07 10.83 -4.70
C TYR A 103 8.29 11.46 -5.37
N GLU A 104 8.14 12.66 -5.91
CA GLU A 104 9.20 13.46 -6.52
C GLU A 104 9.66 14.54 -5.55
N ALA A 105 10.79 14.29 -4.87
CA ALA A 105 11.33 15.20 -3.85
C ALA A 105 11.62 16.62 -4.36
N GLU A 106 11.94 16.76 -5.64
CA GLU A 106 12.25 18.04 -6.29
C GLU A 106 11.06 19.00 -6.28
N ASN A 107 9.86 18.46 -6.50
CA ASN A 107 8.62 19.24 -6.61
C ASN A 107 7.73 19.11 -5.37
N SER A 108 8.09 18.23 -4.42
CA SER A 108 7.25 17.85 -3.27
C SER A 108 5.85 17.40 -3.69
N ASP A 109 5.78 16.66 -4.81
CA ASP A 109 4.54 16.19 -5.43
C ASP A 109 4.69 14.73 -5.87
N TYR A 110 3.61 14.13 -6.36
CA TYR A 110 3.57 12.75 -6.84
C TYR A 110 3.46 12.68 -8.36
N SER A 111 4.32 11.87 -8.95
CA SER A 111 4.17 11.39 -10.32
C SER A 111 3.12 10.29 -10.36
N TRP A 112 2.04 10.46 -11.13
CA TRP A 112 0.93 9.49 -11.19
C TRP A 112 0.87 8.75 -12.52
N THR A 113 0.85 7.43 -12.46
CA THR A 113 0.48 6.54 -13.56
C THR A 113 -0.88 5.92 -13.26
N MET A 114 -1.89 6.27 -14.05
CA MET A 114 -3.27 5.78 -13.90
C MET A 114 -3.70 5.06 -15.17
N SER A 115 -4.21 3.83 -15.07
CA SER A 115 -4.71 3.14 -16.25
C SER A 115 -6.13 3.57 -16.63
N SER A 116 -6.50 3.31 -17.88
CA SER A 116 -7.88 3.46 -18.35
C SER A 116 -8.86 2.47 -17.70
N PHE A 117 -8.36 1.45 -17.00
CA PHE A 117 -9.17 0.46 -16.31
C PHE A 117 -9.65 0.95 -14.93
N PHE A 118 -9.01 1.98 -14.36
CA PHE A 118 -9.48 2.60 -13.13
C PHE A 118 -10.66 3.53 -13.43
N LYS A 119 -11.88 3.03 -13.21
CA LYS A 119 -13.14 3.74 -13.48
C LYS A 119 -13.48 4.68 -12.32
N GLY A 120 -13.89 5.92 -12.63
CA GLY A 120 -14.28 6.94 -11.65
C GLY A 120 -13.84 8.35 -12.07
N GLU A 121 -14.33 9.39 -11.37
CA GLU A 121 -13.82 10.76 -11.55
C GLU A 121 -12.36 10.83 -11.09
N LYS A 122 -11.46 11.20 -12.02
CA LYS A 122 -10.00 11.23 -11.77
C LYS A 122 -9.54 12.45 -10.96
N GLU A 123 -10.42 13.45 -10.78
CA GLU A 123 -10.06 14.74 -10.19
C GLU A 123 -10.51 14.92 -8.73
N SER A 124 -11.38 14.06 -8.20
CA SER A 124 -11.92 14.22 -6.84
C SER A 124 -10.90 13.99 -5.71
N TRP A 125 -9.74 13.40 -6.04
CA TRP A 125 -8.71 12.97 -5.08
C TRP A 125 -7.44 13.84 -5.09
N LYS A 126 -7.37 14.85 -5.96
CA LYS A 126 -6.21 15.76 -6.13
C LYS A 126 -6.34 17.08 -5.34
N LYS A 127 -7.35 17.21 -4.48
CA LYS A 127 -7.58 18.43 -3.70
C LYS A 127 -6.89 18.37 -2.34
#